data_AF-A0A523RVK1-F1
#
_entry.id   AF-A0A523RVK1-F1
#
_cell.length_a   1.000
_cell.length_b   1.000
_cell.length_c   1.000
_cell.angle_alpha   90.00
_cell.angle_beta   90.00
_cell.angle_gamma   90.00
#
_symmetry.space_group_name_H-M   'P 1'
#
loop_
_entity.id
_entity.type
_entity.pdbx_description
1 polymer ?
#
loop_
_entity_poly.entity_id
_entity_poly.type
_entity_poly.pdbx_seq_one_letter_code
_entity_poly.pdbx_strand_id
1 'polypeptide(L)' 'VTHEAEVARHARRIIHLRDGLIEKDEVKK' A
#
# COMPACT_ATOMS: atom_id res chain seq x y z
N VAL A 1 -6.21 2.96 -6.20
CA VAL A 1 -6.29 3.12 -4.73
C VAL A 1 -7.40 2.22 -4.24
N THR A 2 -7.18 1.46 -3.18
CA THR A 2 -8.17 0.53 -2.59
C THR A 2 -8.03 0.53 -1.08
N HIS A 3 -9.12 0.25 -0.37
CA HIS A 3 -9.10 0.00 1.07
C HIS A 3 -9.06 -1.50 1.40
N GLU A 4 -9.17 -2.36 0.39
CA GLU A 4 -9.19 -3.81 0.57
C GLU A 4 -7.77 -4.37 0.53
N ALA A 5 -7.34 -4.97 1.65
CA ALA A 5 -5.99 -5.52 1.79
C ALA A 5 -5.71 -6.66 0.79
N GLU A 6 -6.69 -7.51 0.50
CA GLU A 6 -6.55 -8.62 -0.44
C GLU A 6 -6.20 -8.12 -1.85
N VAL A 7 -6.87 -7.05 -2.28
CA VAL A 7 -6.60 -6.41 -3.58
C VAL A 7 -5.19 -5.78 -3.60
N ALA A 8 -4.77 -5.13 -2.51
CA ALA A 8 -3.47 -4.50 -2.42
C ALA A 8 -2.30 -5.49 -2.54
N ARG A 9 -2.43 -6.72 -2.02
CA ARG A 9 -1.37 -7.77 -2.07
C ARG A 9 -1.01 -8.26 -3.48
N HIS A 10 -1.85 -7.95 -4.47
CA HIS A 10 -1.55 -8.23 -5.87
C HIS A 10 -0.61 -7.20 -6.50
N ALA A 11 -0.45 -6.03 -5.89
CA ALA A 11 0.47 -5.01 -6.38
C ALA A 11 1.94 -5.41 -6.13
N ARG A 12 2.84 -4.90 -6.97
CA ARG A 12 4.30 -5.05 -6.79
C ARG A 12 4.83 -4.22 -5.62
N ARG A 13 4.14 -3.13 -5.29
CA ARG A 13 4.45 -2.20 -4.21
C ARG A 13 3.17 -1.64 -3.62
N ILE A 14 3.14 -1.45 -2.32
CA ILE A 14 1.99 -0.94 -1.57
C ILE A 14 2.46 0.25 -0.72
N ILE A 15 1.83 1.40 -0.92
CA ILE A 15 2.08 2.63 -0.13
C ILE A 15 0.86 2.89 0.75
N HIS A 16 1.08 2.99 2.05
CA HIS A 16 0.07 3.42 3.01
C HIS A 16 0.24 4.90 3.26
N LEU A 17 -0.82 5.68 3.00
CA LEU A 17 -0.84 7.12 3.24
C LEU A 17 -1.73 7.43 4.44
N ARG A 18 -1.29 8.36 5.27
CA ARG A 18 -2.08 8.96 6.35
C ARG A 18 -1.75 10.44 6.46
N ASP A 19 -2.77 11.29 6.48
CA ASP A 19 -2.63 12.76 6.57
C ASP A 19 -1.70 13.34 5.49
N GLY A 20 -1.74 12.75 4.29
CA GLY A 20 -0.89 13.16 3.15
C GLY A 20 0.57 12.70 3.24
N LEU A 21 0.95 11.98 4.30
CA LEU A 21 2.29 11.44 4.50
C LEU A 21 2.33 9.93 4.22
N ILE A 22 3.50 9.44 3.80
CA ILE A 22 3.74 8.00 3.68
C ILE A 22 3.97 7.43 5.08
N GLU A 23 3.03 6.61 5.52
CA GLU A 23 3.11 5.89 6.79
C GLU A 23 3.89 4.57 6.63
N LYS A 24 3.75 3.91 5.47
CA LYS A 24 4.41 2.63 5.18
C LYS A 24 4.66 2.43 3.69
N ASP A 25 5.77 1.79 3.37
CA ASP A 25 6.18 1.41 2.01
C ASP A 25 6.58 -0.08 1.99
N GLU A 26 5.79 -0.90 1.30
CA GLU A 26 6.02 -2.33 1.17
C GLU A 26 6.36 -2.69 -0.29
N VAL A 27 7.49 -3.36 -0.51
CA VAL A 27 7.92 -3.83 -1.83
C VAL A 27 7.95 -5.35 -1.83
N LYS A 28 7.26 -5.96 -2.79
CA LYS A 28 7.24 -7.41 -2.96
C LYS A 28 8.57 -7.85 -3.58
N LYS A 29 9.26 -8.80 -2.93
CA LYS A 29 10.46 -9.44 -3.48
C LYS A 29 10.09 -10.40 -4.62
#